data_AF-G5A4K1-F1
#
_entry.id   AF-G5A4K1-F1
#
_cell.length_a   1.000
_cell.length_b   1.000
_cell.length_c   1.000
_cell.angle_alpha   90.00
_cell.angle_beta   90.00
_cell.angle_gamma   90.00
#
_symmetry.space_group_name_H-M   'P 1'
#
loop_
_entity.id
_entity.type
_entity.pdbx_description
1 polymer ?
#
loop_
_entity_poly.entity_id
_entity_poly.type
_entity_poly.pdbx_seq_one_letter_code
_entity_poly.pdbx_strand_id
1 'polypeptide(L)'
;MQASSLVDKYAFLEPWCSVLRGRLATEGRFSDHSALGEYWWVSVRPPPSLMAILNREATDVRLLREALELLSLVAVVDNEAWKLLLLERCGLKLDNDDESLDGEFMPRFLLRFDAEHLRYSASLPASTIRQFFL
;
A
#
# COMPACT_ATOMS: atom_id res chain seq x y z
N MET A 1 20.74 14.62 9.10
CA MET A 1 20.26 15.78 8.31
C MET A 1 19.70 15.42 6.93
N GLN A 2 19.98 14.24 6.36
CA GLN A 2 19.51 13.87 5.00
C GLN A 2 18.02 13.43 4.92
N ALA A 3 17.47 12.75 5.93
CA ALA A 3 16.09 12.22 5.90
C ALA A 3 15.03 13.32 5.70
N SER A 4 15.16 14.45 6.42
CA SER A 4 14.26 15.61 6.26
C SER A 4 14.25 16.15 4.84
N SER A 5 15.41 16.20 4.15
CA SER A 5 15.47 16.73 2.77
C SER A 5 14.80 15.83 1.73
N LEU A 6 14.78 14.50 1.96
CA LEU A 6 14.11 13.55 1.07
C LEU A 6 12.59 13.61 1.24
N VAL A 7 12.12 13.71 2.48
CA VAL A 7 10.69 13.85 2.78
C VAL A 7 10.15 15.16 2.22
N ASP A 8 10.92 16.25 2.29
CA ASP A 8 10.53 17.54 1.71
C ASP A 8 10.48 17.51 0.17
N LYS A 9 11.40 16.78 -0.48
CA LYS A 9 11.39 16.57 -1.94
C LYS A 9 10.10 15.92 -2.44
N TYR A 10 9.56 14.97 -1.67
CA TYR A 10 8.33 14.24 -2.00
C TYR A 10 7.10 14.74 -1.23
N ALA A 11 7.18 15.90 -0.57
CA ALA A 11 6.07 16.46 0.20
C ALA A 11 4.79 16.69 -0.64
N PHE A 12 4.93 16.86 -1.96
CA PHE A 12 3.78 16.97 -2.87
C PHE A 12 2.93 15.68 -2.91
N LEU A 13 3.47 14.52 -2.50
CA LEU A 13 2.73 13.25 -2.42
C LEU A 13 1.84 13.12 -1.19
N GLU A 14 1.88 14.10 -0.28
CA GLU A 14 1.10 14.13 0.96
C GLU A 14 -0.40 13.82 0.77
N PRO A 15 -1.11 14.36 -0.24
CA PRO A 15 -2.53 14.05 -0.45
C PRO A 15 -2.77 12.55 -0.69
N TRP A 16 -1.91 11.89 -1.45
CA TRP A 16 -2.00 10.45 -1.74
C TRP A 16 -1.55 9.59 -0.56
N CYS A 17 -0.53 10.03 0.17
CA CYS A 17 -0.11 9.37 1.42
C CYS A 17 -1.25 9.37 2.44
N SER A 18 -2.02 10.46 2.52
CA SER A 18 -3.18 10.57 3.40
C SER A 18 -4.26 9.53 3.10
N VAL A 19 -4.49 9.19 1.82
CA VAL A 19 -5.45 8.16 1.41
C VAL A 19 -5.10 6.78 1.98
N LEU A 20 -3.81 6.50 2.13
CA LEU A 20 -3.29 5.21 2.59
C LEU A 20 -3.23 5.06 4.11
N ARG A 21 -3.37 6.16 4.87
CA ARG A 21 -3.29 6.12 6.34
C ARG A 21 -4.31 5.18 6.94
N GLY A 22 -3.83 4.32 7.84
CA GLY A 22 -4.65 3.30 8.50
C GLY A 22 -5.06 2.13 7.61
N ARG A 23 -4.60 2.09 6.35
CA ARG A 23 -4.87 0.99 5.39
C ARG A 23 -3.66 0.09 5.15
N LEU A 24 -2.46 0.51 5.54
CA LEU A 24 -1.23 -0.21 5.30
C LEU A 24 -0.85 -1.09 6.50
N ALA A 25 -0.31 -2.27 6.21
CA ALA A 25 0.40 -3.11 7.17
C ALA A 25 1.47 -3.93 6.43
N THR A 26 2.54 -4.32 7.11
CA THR A 26 3.54 -5.23 6.55
C THR A 26 3.03 -6.67 6.58
N GLU A 27 3.48 -7.46 5.61
CA GLU A 27 3.23 -8.89 5.58
C GLU A 27 4.51 -9.62 5.20
N GLY A 28 5.06 -10.35 6.17
CA GLY A 28 6.23 -11.20 5.98
C GLY A 28 5.88 -12.39 5.11
N ARG A 29 6.63 -12.57 4.02
CA ARG A 29 6.55 -13.75 3.15
C ARG A 29 7.88 -14.49 3.20
N PHE A 30 7.78 -15.76 3.60
CA PHE A 30 8.87 -16.71 3.47
C PHE A 30 8.80 -17.33 2.08
N SER A 31 9.91 -17.36 1.36
CA SER A 31 10.01 -18.28 0.22
C SER A 31 10.41 -19.64 0.77
N ASP A 32 9.63 -20.69 0.47
CA ASP A 32 9.88 -22.07 0.94
C ASP A 32 11.27 -22.63 0.55
N HIS A 33 12.04 -21.92 -0.28
CA HIS A 33 13.33 -22.37 -0.85
C HIS A 33 14.50 -21.40 -0.69
N SER A 34 14.40 -20.35 0.14
CA SER A 34 15.55 -19.44 0.38
C SER A 34 15.87 -19.33 1.86
N ALA A 35 17.11 -19.62 2.22
CA ALA A 35 17.66 -19.45 3.57
C ALA A 35 18.03 -17.98 3.89
N LEU A 36 17.77 -17.05 2.96
CA LEU A 36 18.39 -15.71 2.94
C LEU A 36 17.43 -14.51 3.08
N GLY A 37 16.18 -14.71 3.50
CA GLY A 37 15.44 -13.57 4.05
C GLY A 37 13.95 -13.62 3.85
N GLU A 38 13.26 -13.10 4.86
CA GLU A 38 11.89 -12.65 4.79
C GLU A 38 11.80 -11.54 3.72
N TYR A 39 10.91 -11.72 2.74
CA TYR A 39 10.54 -10.62 1.86
C TYR A 39 9.26 -9.99 2.41
N TRP A 40 9.31 -8.69 2.63
CA TRP A 40 8.19 -7.92 3.14
C TRP A 40 7.32 -7.41 2.00
N TRP A 41 6.01 -7.61 2.10
CA TRP A 41 5.03 -7.01 1.20
C TRP A 41 4.23 -5.95 1.97
N VAL A 42 3.73 -4.94 1.25
CA VAL A 42 2.81 -3.96 1.83
C VAL A 42 1.39 -4.47 1.60
N SER A 43 0.73 -4.94 2.65
CA SER A 43 -0.69 -5.22 2.61
C SER A 43 -1.50 -3.92 2.65
N VAL A 44 -2.52 -3.83 1.80
CA VAL A 44 -3.37 -2.65 1.62
C VAL A 44 -4.82 -3.07 1.81
N ARG A 45 -5.51 -2.44 2.75
CA ARG A 45 -6.95 -2.62 2.96
C ARG A 45 -7.75 -1.76 1.97
N PRO A 46 -8.63 -2.36 1.16
CA PRO A 46 -9.51 -1.60 0.29
C PRO A 46 -10.54 -0.79 1.11
N PRO A 47 -11.28 0.15 0.48
CA PRO A 47 -12.39 0.84 1.11
C PRO A 47 -13.47 -0.14 1.60
N PRO A 48 -14.03 0.09 2.80
CA PRO A 48 -14.86 -0.90 3.51
C PRO A 48 -16.21 -1.22 2.85
N SER A 49 -16.65 -0.44 1.86
CA SER A 49 -18.01 -0.54 1.31
C SER A 49 -18.02 -0.98 -0.16
N LEU A 50 -18.48 -2.21 -0.40
CA LEU A 50 -18.66 -2.75 -1.75
C LEU A 50 -19.74 -2.00 -2.55
N MET A 51 -20.78 -1.52 -1.86
CA MET A 51 -21.81 -0.65 -2.46
C MET A 51 -21.25 0.66 -2.95
N ALA A 52 -20.18 1.11 -2.32
CA ALA A 52 -19.71 2.43 -2.57
C ALA A 52 -18.53 2.41 -3.56
N ILE A 53 -17.77 1.31 -3.64
CA ILE A 53 -17.03 0.90 -4.87
C ILE A 53 -17.96 0.94 -6.12
N LEU A 54 -19.22 0.52 -5.98
CA LEU A 54 -20.16 0.42 -7.11
C LEU A 54 -20.93 1.72 -7.46
N ASN A 55 -21.26 2.60 -6.49
CA ASN A 55 -22.25 3.68 -6.73
C ASN A 55 -21.80 5.15 -6.59
N ARG A 56 -20.62 5.48 -6.07
CA ARG A 56 -20.07 6.87 -6.07
C ARG A 56 -18.66 6.99 -5.47
N GLU A 57 -18.12 5.96 -4.80
CA GLU A 57 -16.72 5.88 -4.32
C GLU A 57 -15.76 5.29 -5.36
N ALA A 58 -16.10 5.32 -6.64
CA ALA A 58 -15.11 5.15 -7.70
C ALA A 58 -13.95 6.15 -7.52
N THR A 59 -14.21 7.32 -6.93
CA THR A 59 -13.18 8.30 -6.59
C THR A 59 -12.20 7.79 -5.53
N ASP A 60 -12.66 7.14 -4.47
CA ASP A 60 -11.76 6.64 -3.41
C ASP A 60 -10.94 5.45 -3.90
N VAL A 61 -11.54 4.58 -4.70
CA VAL A 61 -10.82 3.49 -5.39
C VAL A 61 -9.78 4.05 -6.35
N ARG A 62 -10.14 5.07 -7.14
CA ARG A 62 -9.21 5.74 -8.06
C ARG A 62 -8.07 6.43 -7.31
N LEU A 63 -8.36 7.16 -6.25
CA LEU A 63 -7.36 7.84 -5.44
C LEU A 63 -6.44 6.83 -4.74
N LEU A 64 -6.98 5.72 -4.27
CA LEU A 64 -6.19 4.62 -3.72
C LEU A 64 -5.26 4.05 -4.79
N ARG A 65 -5.78 3.76 -6.00
CA ARG A 65 -4.98 3.26 -7.12
C ARG A 65 -3.88 4.25 -7.52
N GLU A 66 -4.22 5.53 -7.70
CA GLU A 66 -3.28 6.61 -8.02
C GLU A 66 -2.18 6.72 -6.94
N ALA A 67 -2.54 6.60 -5.66
CA ALA A 67 -1.58 6.62 -4.57
C ALA A 67 -0.60 5.44 -4.64
N LEU A 68 -1.09 4.24 -4.91
CA LEU A 68 -0.26 3.04 -5.05
C LEU A 68 0.65 3.11 -6.29
N GLU A 69 0.13 3.61 -7.42
CA GLU A 69 0.90 3.81 -8.66
C GLU A 69 2.03 4.83 -8.46
N LEU A 70 1.72 6.00 -7.88
CA LEU A 70 2.73 7.03 -7.60
C LEU A 70 3.82 6.53 -6.66
N LEU A 71 3.43 5.83 -5.60
CA LEU A 71 4.39 5.26 -4.66
C LEU A 71 5.25 4.15 -5.27
N SER A 72 4.66 3.33 -6.16
CA SER A 72 5.42 2.34 -6.94
C SER A 72 6.50 3.03 -7.78
N LEU A 73 6.18 4.16 -8.42
CA LEU A 73 7.14 4.93 -9.20
C LEU A 73 8.26 5.48 -8.30
N VAL A 74 7.93 6.02 -7.12
CA VAL A 74 8.94 6.47 -6.15
C VAL A 74 9.87 5.32 -5.77
N ALA A 75 9.33 4.14 -5.46
CA ALA A 75 10.13 2.98 -5.08
C ALA A 75 11.14 2.54 -6.14
N VAL A 76 10.81 2.74 -7.43
CA VAL A 76 11.69 2.44 -8.58
C VAL A 76 12.80 3.48 -8.72
N VAL A 77 12.51 4.77 -8.51
CA VAL A 77 13.48 5.87 -8.74
C VAL A 77 14.27 6.26 -7.50
N ASP A 78 13.72 6.04 -6.31
CA ASP A 78 14.23 6.51 -5.02
C ASP A 78 13.67 5.62 -3.89
N ASN A 79 14.24 4.40 -3.75
CA ASN A 79 13.76 3.39 -2.81
C ASN A 79 13.84 3.85 -1.34
N GLU A 80 14.84 4.65 -1.00
CA GLU A 80 14.99 5.22 0.35
C GLU A 80 13.89 6.24 0.66
N ALA A 81 13.56 7.12 -0.28
CA ALA A 81 12.42 8.03 -0.10
C ALA A 81 11.09 7.26 0.00
N TRP A 82 10.93 6.17 -0.76
CA TRP A 82 9.76 5.29 -0.68
C TRP A 82 9.55 4.72 0.73
N LYS A 83 10.60 4.18 1.37
CA LYS A 83 10.53 3.68 2.75
C LYS A 83 10.15 4.79 3.74
N LEU A 84 10.78 5.95 3.63
CA LEU A 84 10.47 7.10 4.50
C LEU A 84 9.02 7.57 4.32
N LEU A 85 8.53 7.67 3.08
CA LEU A 85 7.15 8.04 2.79
C LEU A 85 6.15 7.05 3.39
N LEU A 86 6.45 5.75 3.32
CA LEU A 86 5.59 4.73 3.91
C LEU A 86 5.45 4.91 5.42
N LEU A 87 6.58 5.04 6.12
CA LEU A 87 6.62 5.13 7.58
C LEU A 87 6.09 6.49 8.08
N GLU A 88 6.58 7.60 7.52
CA GLU A 88 6.32 8.93 8.06
C GLU A 88 5.03 9.57 7.52
N ARG A 89 4.67 9.31 6.25
CA ARG A 89 3.56 10.02 5.59
C ARG A 89 2.33 9.14 5.39
N CYS A 90 2.53 7.90 4.95
CA CYS A 90 1.45 6.94 4.71
C CYS A 90 1.01 6.22 6.00
N GLY A 91 1.79 6.31 7.07
CA GLY A 91 1.46 5.72 8.35
C GLY A 91 1.49 4.19 8.33
N LEU A 92 2.41 3.60 7.57
CA LEU A 92 2.74 2.18 7.67
C LEU A 92 3.25 1.90 9.08
N LYS A 93 2.59 0.98 9.78
CA LYS A 93 3.07 0.45 11.06
C LYS A 93 3.79 -0.86 10.80
N LEU A 94 5.00 -0.95 11.31
CA LEU A 94 5.74 -2.20 11.37
C LEU A 94 5.24 -3.00 12.58
N ASP A 95 5.36 -4.32 12.52
CA ASP A 95 4.88 -5.19 13.59
C ASP A 95 5.72 -5.02 14.87
N ASN A 96 6.97 -4.59 14.72
CA ASN A 96 7.86 -4.21 15.80
C ASN A 96 8.39 -2.77 15.59
N ASP A 97 8.37 -1.95 16.65
CA ASP A 97 8.79 -0.54 16.58
C ASP A 97 10.30 -0.38 16.31
N ASP A 98 11.10 -1.42 16.60
CA ASP A 98 12.54 -1.45 16.35
C ASP A 98 12.90 -1.99 14.95
N GLU A 99 11.91 -2.45 14.16
CA GLU A 99 12.18 -2.88 12.79
C GLU A 99 12.38 -1.68 11.87
N SER A 100 13.36 -1.79 10.97
CA SER A 100 13.53 -0.89 9.83
C SER A 100 13.32 -1.64 8.54
N LEU A 101 12.85 -0.93 7.51
CA LEU A 101 12.78 -1.47 6.15
C LEU A 101 14.20 -1.53 5.56
N ASP A 102 14.96 -2.55 5.95
CA ASP A 102 16.34 -2.74 5.53
C ASP A 102 16.45 -3.35 4.13
N GLY A 103 17.52 -2.98 3.41
CA GLY A 103 17.81 -3.50 2.07
C GLY A 103 16.89 -2.95 0.97
N GLU A 104 16.90 -3.57 -0.21
CA GLU A 104 16.05 -3.14 -1.33
C GLU A 104 14.59 -3.57 -1.08
N PHE A 105 13.73 -2.62 -0.74
CA PHE A 105 12.34 -2.90 -0.40
C PHE A 105 11.45 -2.74 -1.64
N MET A 106 11.12 -3.86 -2.29
CA MET A 106 10.33 -3.84 -3.53
C MET A 106 8.90 -3.32 -3.30
N PRO A 107 8.34 -2.52 -4.23
CA PRO A 107 6.96 -2.02 -4.15
C PRO A 107 5.94 -3.11 -4.49
N ARG A 108 5.83 -4.12 -3.63
CA ARG A 108 4.86 -5.21 -3.76
C ARG A 108 3.67 -4.94 -2.86
N PHE A 109 2.52 -4.68 -3.48
CA PHE A 109 1.27 -4.44 -2.77
C PHE A 109 0.38 -5.68 -2.82
N LEU A 110 -0.19 -6.04 -1.67
CA LEU A 110 -1.20 -7.08 -1.55
C LEU A 110 -2.53 -6.46 -1.12
N LEU A 111 -3.57 -6.59 -1.95
CA LEU A 111 -4.91 -6.21 -1.52
C LEU A 111 -5.47 -7.27 -0.56
N ARG A 112 -5.72 -6.86 0.68
CA ARG A 112 -6.28 -7.75 1.72
C ARG A 112 -7.75 -7.43 1.93
N PHE A 113 -8.62 -8.34 1.47
CA PHE A 113 -10.06 -8.29 1.70
C PHE A 113 -10.40 -8.98 3.02
N ASP A 114 -11.14 -8.31 3.90
CA ASP A 114 -11.62 -8.92 5.14
C ASP A 114 -12.98 -9.63 4.96
N ALA A 115 -13.50 -10.21 6.05
CA ALA A 115 -14.77 -10.92 6.04
C ALA A 115 -15.97 -10.04 5.62
N GLU A 116 -15.94 -8.73 5.86
CA GLU A 116 -16.99 -7.82 5.42
C GLU A 116 -16.93 -7.61 3.90
N HIS A 117 -15.72 -7.49 3.34
CA HIS A 117 -15.53 -7.46 1.88
C HIS A 117 -15.99 -8.77 1.22
N LEU A 118 -15.71 -9.91 1.87
CA LEU A 118 -16.06 -11.23 1.36
C LEU A 118 -17.54 -11.61 1.54
N ARG A 119 -18.24 -11.02 2.51
CA ARG A 119 -19.70 -11.20 2.67
C ARG A 119 -20.49 -10.72 1.45
N TYR A 120 -19.97 -9.73 0.74
CA TYR A 120 -20.51 -9.23 -0.52
C TYR A 120 -19.80 -9.84 -1.75
N SER A 121 -18.78 -10.68 -1.57
CA SER A 121 -18.02 -11.31 -2.66
C SER A 121 -18.65 -12.56 -3.24
N ALA A 122 -19.60 -13.20 -2.55
CA ALA A 122 -20.44 -14.23 -3.16
C ALA A 122 -21.23 -13.69 -4.36
N SER A 123 -21.38 -12.36 -4.45
CA SER A 123 -21.98 -11.62 -5.56
C SER A 123 -21.00 -10.86 -6.45
N LEU A 124 -19.66 -11.01 -6.29
CA LEU A 124 -18.71 -10.29 -7.16
C LEU A 124 -18.69 -10.89 -8.57
N PRO A 125 -19.18 -10.19 -9.61
CA PRO A 125 -18.76 -10.48 -10.97
C PRO A 125 -17.32 -9.96 -11.10
N ALA A 126 -16.52 -10.58 -11.96
CA ALA A 126 -15.13 -10.20 -12.26
C ALA A 126 -14.92 -8.70 -12.65
N SER A 127 -15.98 -7.91 -12.82
CA SER A 127 -15.97 -6.49 -13.16
C SER A 127 -15.36 -5.59 -12.08
N THR A 128 -15.56 -5.86 -10.79
CA THR A 128 -15.02 -5.00 -9.72
C THR A 128 -13.54 -5.24 -9.51
N ILE A 129 -13.08 -6.50 -9.64
CA ILE A 129 -11.65 -6.83 -9.66
C ILE A 129 -10.98 -6.12 -10.85
N ARG A 130 -11.63 -6.11 -12.02
CA ARG A 130 -11.12 -5.36 -13.19
C ARG A 130 -10.95 -3.87 -12.91
N GLN A 131 -11.81 -3.22 -12.12
CA GLN A 131 -11.66 -1.79 -11.81
C GLN A 131 -10.46 -1.45 -10.91
N PHE A 132 -9.95 -2.42 -10.14
CA PHE A 132 -8.73 -2.24 -9.35
C PHE A 132 -7.45 -2.53 -10.16
N PHE A 133 -7.54 -3.35 -11.22
CA PHE A 133 -6.38 -3.89 -11.92
C PHE A 133 -6.32 -3.56 -13.44
N LEU A 134 -7.30 -2.80 -13.98
CA LEU A 134 -7.32 -2.29 -15.37
C LEU A 134 -7.64 -0.79 -15.39
#